data_AF-F9EQA0-F1
#
_entry.id   AF-F9EQA0-F1
#
_cell.length_a   1.000
_cell.length_b   1.000
_cell.length_c   1.000
_cell.angle_alpha   90.00
_cell.angle_beta   90.00
_cell.angle_gamma   90.00
#
_symmetry.space_group_name_H-M   'P 1'
#
loop_
_entity.id
_entity.type
_entity.pdbx_description
1 polymer ?
#
loop_
_entity_poly.entity_id
_entity_poly.type
_entity_poly.pdbx_seq_one_letter_code
_entity_poly.pdbx_strand_id
1 'polypeptide(L)'
;MSNSIDLSNILKEYLKKDLEYFYIRGAITPKIIEAFINSRGNYEKITLLAEDGTKFFLNSSLLNKAKLSGIEFKVLNKINLLFVTINPHSPLGVDFDKEEFKTRLQKEISV
;
A
#
# COMPACT_ATOMS: atom_id res chain seq x y z
N MET A 1 -17.77 15.72 11.24
CA MET A 1 -18.21 15.02 10.01
C MET A 1 -17.82 15.87 8.80
N SER A 2 -16.55 15.86 8.36
CA SER A 2 -16.13 16.54 7.11
C SER A 2 -15.00 15.83 6.35
N ASN A 3 -14.68 14.57 6.67
CA ASN A 3 -13.26 14.22 6.53
C ASN A 3 -12.85 13.60 5.17
N SER A 4 -13.76 13.14 4.28
CA SER A 4 -13.41 12.44 3.02
C SER A 4 -13.69 13.24 1.74
N ILE A 5 -14.87 13.86 1.66
CA ILE A 5 -15.26 14.71 0.54
C ILE A 5 -14.34 15.92 0.45
N ASP A 6 -14.00 16.50 1.61
CA ASP A 6 -13.09 17.63 1.71
C ASP A 6 -11.69 17.31 1.18
N LEU A 7 -11.10 16.19 1.62
CA LEU A 7 -9.80 15.73 1.13
C LEU A 7 -9.78 15.48 -0.39
N SER A 8 -10.85 14.90 -0.94
CA SER A 8 -10.95 14.68 -2.39
C SER A 8 -11.04 15.98 -3.17
N ASN A 9 -11.74 16.99 -2.62
CA ASN A 9 -11.83 18.30 -3.24
C ASN A 9 -10.49 19.03 -3.20
N ILE A 10 -9.79 19.02 -2.05
CA ILE A 10 -8.47 19.60 -1.90
C ILE A 10 -7.48 18.94 -2.87
N LEU A 11 -7.45 17.60 -2.94
CA LEU A 11 -6.55 16.88 -3.85
C LEU A 11 -6.75 17.27 -5.32
N LYS A 12 -8.00 17.46 -5.77
CA LYS A 12 -8.30 17.85 -7.16
C LYS A 12 -7.64 19.17 -7.56
N GLU A 13 -7.38 20.08 -6.63
CA GLU A 13 -6.71 21.35 -6.91
C GLU A 13 -5.24 21.18 -7.32
N TYR A 14 -4.61 20.09 -6.88
CA TYR A 14 -3.21 19.77 -7.18
C TYR A 14 -3.06 18.77 -8.35
N LEU A 15 -4.10 18.01 -8.67
CA LEU A 15 -4.08 17.00 -9.72
C LEU A 15 -4.15 17.66 -11.10
N LYS A 16 -3.13 17.42 -11.92
CA LYS A 16 -3.02 17.89 -13.30
C LYS A 16 -2.62 16.73 -14.21
N LYS A 17 -2.83 16.87 -15.52
CA LYS A 17 -2.52 15.81 -16.49
C LYS A 17 -1.03 15.49 -16.60
N ASP A 18 -0.17 16.48 -16.36
CA ASP A 18 1.30 16.39 -16.40
C ASP A 18 1.92 16.00 -15.05
N LEU A 19 1.10 15.76 -14.03
CA LEU A 19 1.57 15.37 -12.70
C LEU A 19 1.91 13.88 -12.66
N GLU A 20 3.20 13.56 -12.70
CA GLU A 20 3.68 12.18 -12.66
C GLU A 20 3.89 11.64 -11.23
N TYR A 21 4.29 12.50 -10.28
CA TYR A 21 4.67 12.09 -8.92
C TYR A 21 3.96 12.95 -7.87
N PHE A 22 3.42 12.31 -6.84
CA PHE A 22 2.85 12.99 -5.66
C PHE A 22 3.50 12.44 -4.40
N TYR A 23 4.34 13.26 -3.76
CA TYR A 23 5.00 12.88 -2.51
C TYR A 23 4.13 13.22 -1.30
N ILE A 24 3.96 12.25 -0.41
CA ILE A 24 3.19 12.42 0.83
C ILE A 24 4.12 12.15 2.01
N ARG A 25 4.27 13.17 2.86
CA ARG A 25 4.98 13.03 4.13
C ARG A 25 4.03 12.46 5.18
N GLY A 26 4.36 11.29 5.72
CA GLY A 26 3.57 10.62 6.75
C GLY A 26 2.79 9.42 6.21
N ALA A 27 1.75 9.01 6.95
CA ALA A 27 0.98 7.82 6.63
C ALA A 27 0.00 8.05 5.47
N ILE A 28 0.08 7.18 4.47
CA ILE A 28 -0.82 7.13 3.32
C ILE A 28 -1.91 6.12 3.65
N THR A 29 -2.99 6.63 4.24
CA THR A 29 -4.14 5.84 4.69
C THR A 29 -5.02 5.37 3.54
N PRO A 30 -5.88 4.35 3.73
CA PRO A 30 -6.82 3.90 2.70
C PRO A 30 -7.65 5.03 2.10
N LYS A 31 -8.07 5.97 2.95
CA LYS A 31 -8.87 7.13 2.59
C LYS A 31 -8.19 8.09 1.63
N ILE A 32 -6.88 8.30 1.80
CA ILE A 32 -6.08 9.13 0.87
C ILE A 32 -6.09 8.46 -0.49
N ILE A 33 -5.87 7.15 -0.53
CA ILE A 33 -5.79 6.40 -1.79
C ILE A 33 -7.15 6.34 -2.49
N GLU A 34 -8.25 6.19 -1.73
CA GLU A 34 -9.61 6.30 -2.27
C GLU A 34 -9.87 7.69 -2.89
N ALA A 35 -9.34 8.76 -2.29
CA ALA A 35 -9.49 10.10 -2.84
C ALA A 35 -8.77 10.28 -4.18
N PHE A 36 -7.59 9.66 -4.37
CA PHE A 36 -6.92 9.59 -5.68
C PHE A 36 -7.75 8.78 -6.68
N ILE A 37 -8.21 7.58 -6.30
CA ILE A 37 -9.04 6.72 -7.17
C ILE A 37 -10.31 7.47 -7.63
N ASN A 38 -10.98 8.17 -6.73
CA ASN A 38 -12.18 8.95 -7.03
C ASN A 38 -11.90 10.18 -7.91
N SER A 39 -10.64 10.58 -8.02
CA SER A 39 -10.18 11.72 -8.81
C SER A 39 -9.41 11.29 -10.06
N ARG A 40 -9.48 10.01 -10.48
CA ARG A 40 -8.73 9.49 -11.65
C ARG A 40 -9.03 10.22 -12.97
N GLY A 41 -10.14 10.96 -13.07
CA GLY A 41 -10.45 11.77 -14.25
C GLY A 41 -9.51 12.98 -14.41
N ASN A 42 -8.75 13.32 -13.37
CA ASN A 42 -7.92 14.51 -13.30
C ASN A 42 -6.44 14.25 -13.66
N TYR A 43 -6.03 13.00 -13.82
CA TYR A 43 -4.67 12.58 -14.16
C TYR A 43 -4.70 11.29 -15.00
N GLU A 44 -3.67 10.99 -15.79
CA GLU A 44 -3.63 9.74 -16.58
C GLU A 44 -3.00 8.59 -15.81
N LYS A 45 -1.80 8.81 -15.29
CA LYS A 45 -1.07 7.93 -14.38
C LYS A 45 -0.37 8.77 -13.33
N ILE A 46 -0.30 8.26 -12.11
CA ILE A 46 0.35 8.97 -11.01
C ILE A 46 1.13 7.99 -10.13
N THR A 47 2.32 8.40 -9.71
CA THR A 47 3.11 7.68 -8.72
C THR A 47 2.95 8.33 -7.37
N LEU A 48 2.36 7.62 -6.41
CA LEU A 48 2.39 8.01 -5.00
C LEU A 48 3.75 7.65 -4.41
N LEU A 49 4.45 8.66 -3.91
CA LEU A 49 5.78 8.52 -3.34
C LEU A 49 5.72 8.72 -1.82
N ALA A 50 6.33 7.80 -1.09
CA ALA A 50 6.47 7.88 0.36
C ALA A 50 7.93 7.75 0.80
N GLU A 51 8.19 8.01 2.08
CA GLU A 51 9.51 7.80 2.68
C GLU A 51 9.99 6.34 2.54
N ASP A 52 9.15 5.37 2.92
CA ASP A 52 9.44 3.94 2.87
C ASP A 52 8.12 3.13 2.76
N GLY A 53 8.24 1.81 2.66
CA GLY A 53 7.08 0.92 2.47
C GLY A 53 6.09 0.90 3.63
N THR A 54 6.54 1.21 4.86
CA THR A 54 5.69 1.22 6.07
C THR A 54 4.68 2.35 6.09
N LYS A 55 4.86 3.37 5.23
CA LYS A 55 3.94 4.50 5.12
C LYS A 55 2.66 4.16 4.37
N PHE A 56 2.61 3.06 3.62
CA PHE A 56 1.42 2.66 2.86
C PHE A 56 0.53 1.73 3.66
N PHE A 57 -0.67 2.20 4.00
CA PHE A 57 -1.66 1.42 4.75
C PHE A 57 -2.68 0.87 3.75
N LEU A 58 -2.37 -0.28 3.17
CA LEU A 58 -3.13 -0.90 2.10
C LEU A 58 -3.39 -2.38 2.38
N ASN A 59 -4.61 -2.83 2.08
CA ASN A 59 -4.89 -4.24 1.90
C ASN A 59 -4.77 -4.61 0.40
N SER A 60 -4.71 -5.92 0.10
CA SER A 60 -4.53 -6.41 -1.27
C SER A 60 -5.61 -5.94 -2.24
N SER A 61 -6.87 -5.84 -1.76
CA SER A 61 -8.00 -5.39 -2.59
C SER A 61 -7.83 -3.92 -3.01
N LEU A 62 -7.51 -3.03 -2.05
CA LEU A 62 -7.31 -1.61 -2.32
C LEU A 62 -6.06 -1.36 -3.18
N LEU A 63 -4.97 -2.11 -2.95
CA LEU A 63 -3.78 -2.05 -3.79
C LEU A 63 -4.08 -2.39 -5.25
N ASN A 64 -4.83 -3.48 -5.48
CA ASN A 64 -5.22 -3.89 -6.84
C ASN A 64 -6.13 -2.84 -7.50
N LYS A 65 -7.12 -2.33 -6.76
CA LYS A 65 -8.01 -1.26 -7.24
C LYS A 65 -7.24 0.01 -7.62
N ALA A 66 -6.25 0.40 -6.80
CA ALA A 66 -5.41 1.56 -7.07
C ALA A 66 -4.57 1.38 -8.35
N LYS A 67 -3.92 0.22 -8.51
CA LYS A 67 -3.15 -0.11 -9.72
C LYS A 67 -3.99 -0.07 -10.99
N LEU A 68 -5.19 -0.67 -10.96
CA LEU A 68 -6.15 -0.60 -12.07
C LEU A 68 -6.64 0.82 -12.38
N SER A 69 -6.53 1.72 -11.41
CA SER A 69 -6.89 3.14 -11.55
C SER A 69 -5.71 4.02 -11.97
N GLY A 70 -4.60 3.43 -12.45
CA GLY A 70 -3.43 4.16 -12.92
C GLY A 70 -2.53 4.71 -11.82
N ILE A 71 -2.66 4.19 -10.58
CA ILE A 71 -1.83 4.61 -9.45
C ILE A 71 -0.68 3.62 -9.26
N GLU A 72 0.55 4.13 -9.30
CA GLU A 72 1.77 3.43 -8.95
C GLU A 72 2.25 3.83 -7.56
N PHE A 73 3.02 2.95 -6.92
CA PHE A 73 3.56 3.14 -5.57
C PHE A 73 5.08 3.05 -5.62
N LYS A 74 5.77 4.09 -5.15
CA LYS A 74 7.23 4.09 -5.00
C LYS A 74 7.61 4.63 -3.62
N VAL A 75 8.84 4.33 -3.23
CA VAL A 75 9.42 4.79 -1.96
C VAL A 75 10.78 5.40 -2.22
N LEU A 76 11.14 6.39 -1.40
CA LEU A 76 12.47 6.98 -1.41
C LEU A 76 13.51 6.02 -0.81
N ASN A 77 13.16 5.38 0.31
CA ASN A 77 14.02 4.46 1.05
C ASN A 77 13.47 3.04 0.93
N LYS A 78 14.11 2.22 0.09
CA LYS A 78 13.74 0.82 -0.09
C LYS A 78 14.04 0.01 1.19
N ILE A 79 13.07 -0.76 1.65
CA ILE A 79 13.28 -1.73 2.73
C ILE A 79 13.99 -2.94 2.14
N ASN A 80 15.16 -3.29 2.69
CA ASN A 80 15.88 -4.51 2.32
C ASN A 80 15.42 -5.66 3.23
N LEU A 81 14.60 -6.58 2.71
CA LEU A 81 14.12 -7.72 3.46
C LEU A 81 15.26 -8.73 3.67
N LEU A 82 15.70 -8.91 4.91
CA LEU A 82 16.83 -9.78 5.24
C LEU A 82 16.42 -11.25 5.38
N PHE A 83 15.31 -11.50 6.08
CA PHE A 83 14.74 -12.84 6.28
C PHE A 83 13.29 -12.72 6.73
N VAL A 84 12.52 -13.81 6.53
CA VAL A 84 11.18 -14.00 7.09
C VAL A 84 11.27 -15.09 8.15
N THR A 85 10.83 -14.80 9.37
CA THR A 85 10.76 -15.78 10.45
C THR A 85 9.37 -16.36 10.58
N ILE A 86 9.29 -17.62 11.00
CA ILE A 86 8.04 -18.27 11.37
C ILE A 86 7.99 -18.51 12.87
N ASN A 87 6.81 -18.40 13.45
CA ASN A 87 6.54 -18.91 14.79
C ASN A 87 5.48 -20.04 14.68
N PRO A 88 5.90 -21.32 14.69
CA PRO A 88 4.98 -22.45 14.57
C PRO A 88 4.22 -22.75 15.87
N HIS A 89 4.55 -22.09 16.98
CA HIS A 89 3.98 -22.35 18.30
C HIS A 89 3.15 -21.18 18.81
N SER A 90 1.94 -21.47 19.30
CA SER A 90 1.06 -20.49 19.93
C SER A 90 0.72 -20.94 21.36
N PRO A 91 1.18 -20.23 22.41
CA PRO A 91 0.93 -20.64 23.81
C PRO A 91 -0.55 -20.80 24.19
N LEU A 92 -1.45 -20.13 23.44
CA LEU A 92 -2.90 -20.14 23.66
C LEU A 92 -3.66 -20.76 22.48
N GLY A 93 -2.97 -21.45 21.57
CA GLY A 93 -3.54 -21.84 20.29
C GLY A 93 -3.00 -23.15 19.75
N VAL A 94 -2.86 -23.21 18.43
CA VAL A 94 -2.47 -24.40 17.67
C VAL A 94 -0.96 -24.41 17.47
N ASP A 95 -0.36 -25.58 17.69
CA ASP A 95 1.01 -25.87 17.31
C ASP A 95 1.05 -26.52 15.93
N PHE A 96 1.97 -26.07 15.09
CA PHE A 96 2.25 -26.65 13.78
C PHE A 96 3.58 -27.39 13.81
N ASP A 97 3.70 -28.45 13.00
CA ASP A 97 5.01 -29.01 12.69
C ASP A 97 5.86 -27.92 12.03
N LYS A 98 7.03 -27.65 12.63
CA LYS A 98 7.90 -26.56 12.23
C LYS A 98 8.35 -26.69 10.77
N GLU A 99 8.75 -27.89 10.35
CA GLU A 99 9.32 -28.10 9.01
C GLU A 99 8.24 -28.15 7.95
N GLU A 100 7.07 -28.73 8.25
CA GLU A 100 5.91 -28.66 7.35
C GLU A 100 5.45 -27.21 7.17
N PHE A 101 5.29 -26.47 8.27
CA PHE A 101 4.84 -25.07 8.22
C PHE A 101 5.81 -24.21 7.42
N LYS A 102 7.12 -24.34 7.68
CA LYS A 102 8.17 -23.66 6.91
C LYS A 102 8.09 -24.01 5.43
N THR A 103 8.04 -25.30 5.09
CA THR A 103 8.06 -25.76 3.70
C THR A 103 6.84 -25.27 2.93
N ARG A 104 5.66 -25.32 3.54
CA ARG A 104 4.42 -24.85 2.92
C ARG A 104 4.43 -23.32 2.76
N LEU A 105 4.87 -22.60 3.78
CA LEU A 105 4.95 -21.14 3.72
C LEU A 105 5.96 -20.69 2.65
N GLN A 106 7.10 -21.37 2.53
CA GLN A 106 8.11 -21.09 1.49
C GLN A 106 7.60 -21.31 0.06
N LYS A 107 6.60 -22.18 -0.16
CA LYS A 107 5.99 -22.39 -1.48
C LYS A 107 5.04 -21.27 -1.88
N GLU A 108 4.42 -20.63 -0.90
CA GLU A 108 3.37 -19.62 -1.13
C GLU A 108 3.91 -18.18 -1.07
N ILE A 109 4.99 -17.95 -0.31
CA ILE A 109 5.61 -16.62 -0.22
C ILE A 109 6.56 -16.40 -1.40
N SER A 110 6.29 -15.37 -2.19
CA SER A 110 7.22 -14.82 -3.18
C SER A 110 7.90 -13.58 -2.59
N VAL A 111 9.04 -13.77 -1.92
CA VAL A 111 9.87 -12.70 -1.35
C VAL A 111 11.30 -12.78 -1.82
#